data_AF-B8G4B2-F1
#
_entry.id   AF-B8G4B2-F1
#
_cell.length_a   1.000
_cell.length_b   1.000
_cell.length_c   1.000
_cell.angle_alpha   90.00
_cell.angle_beta   90.00
_cell.angle_gamma   90.00
#
_symmetry.space_group_name_H-M   'P 1'
#
loop_
_entity.id
_entity.type
_entity.pdbx_description
1 polymer ?
#
loop_
_entity_poly.entity_id
_entity_poly.type
_entity_poly.pdbx_seq_one_letter_code
_entity_poly.pdbx_strand_id
1 'polypeptide(L)'
;MTDLLGALGQAWIRVLIFPGGLSAILLSLLVAYISGCRRLERLYAVTLLDALPPLCAITLLPLATAPSFPYGLDLPTALLLLLWPVVRRFATTPLDPPHLIERYVPLFSAMLALASATVTFDLGGLLRWPTGLPHQIALGIGTVTWLAALPHLLPPPTDLALVTSRLGLILIGSLPLSTALSVYTEIDSTLPWLITAISSATAIAGTIAFGYAPVSVRYVLAGSAFIAAGWILGAGQ
;
A
#
# COMPACT_ATOMS: atom_id res chain seq x y z
N MET A 1 -7.94 20.17 6.47
CA MET A 1 -8.97 19.47 5.64
C MET A 1 -9.18 20.13 4.28
N THR A 2 -9.08 21.46 4.16
CA THR A 2 -9.07 22.22 2.89
C THR A 2 -7.91 21.82 1.96
N ASP A 3 -6.73 21.51 2.51
CA ASP A 3 -5.57 21.08 1.71
C ASP A 3 -5.76 19.71 1.04
N LEU A 4 -6.59 18.84 1.62
CA LEU A 4 -6.84 17.50 1.09
C LEU A 4 -7.81 17.56 -0.10
N LEU A 5 -8.80 18.44 -0.05
CA LEU A 5 -9.67 18.77 -1.19
C LEU A 5 -8.92 19.53 -2.29
N GLY A 6 -7.99 20.43 -1.93
CA GLY A 6 -7.09 21.09 -2.87
C GLY A 6 -6.12 20.11 -3.54
N ALA A 7 -5.55 19.18 -2.76
CA ALA A 7 -4.70 18.10 -3.25
C ALA A 7 -5.48 17.11 -4.13
N LEU A 8 -6.73 16.77 -3.78
CA LEU A 8 -7.63 15.98 -4.63
C LEU A 8 -7.99 16.70 -5.93
N GLY A 9 -8.28 18.00 -5.88
CA GLY A 9 -8.54 18.84 -7.05
C GLY A 9 -7.35 18.90 -8.00
N GLN A 10 -6.12 19.00 -7.48
CA GLN A 10 -4.89 18.95 -8.28
C GLN A 10 -4.53 17.52 -8.72
N ALA A 11 -4.83 16.51 -7.91
CA ALA A 11 -4.65 15.11 -8.24
C ALA A 11 -5.51 14.68 -9.44
N TRP A 12 -6.68 15.29 -9.65
CA TRP A 12 -7.53 15.00 -10.82
C TRP A 12 -6.87 15.29 -12.15
N ILE A 13 -6.18 16.43 -12.24
CA ILE A 13 -5.38 16.78 -13.41
C ILE A 13 -4.26 15.75 -13.59
N ARG A 14 -3.67 15.23 -12.50
CA ARG A 14 -2.67 14.17 -12.58
C ARG A 14 -3.24 12.80 -12.98
N VAL A 15 -4.41 12.43 -12.48
CA VAL A 15 -5.10 11.18 -12.84
C VAL A 15 -5.44 11.17 -14.34
N LEU A 16 -5.83 12.32 -14.90
CA LEU A 16 -6.25 12.46 -16.30
C LEU A 16 -5.10 12.78 -17.29
N ILE A 17 -4.10 13.57 -16.88
CA ILE A 17 -3.12 14.18 -17.80
C ILE A 17 -1.69 13.70 -17.53
N PHE A 18 -1.34 13.32 -16.30
CA PHE A 18 0.03 12.86 -16.01
C PHE A 18 0.20 11.38 -16.39
N PRO A 19 1.38 10.98 -16.91
CA PRO A 19 1.70 9.59 -17.22
C PRO A 19 1.46 8.62 -16.05
N GLY A 20 1.55 9.09 -14.80
CA GLY A 20 1.25 8.30 -13.60
C GLY A 20 -0.23 7.91 -13.45
N GLY A 21 -1.17 8.76 -13.86
CA GLY A 21 -2.61 8.49 -13.77
C GLY A 21 -3.09 7.48 -14.79
N LEU A 22 -2.77 7.72 -16.06
CA LEU A 22 -3.09 6.80 -17.14
C LEU A 22 -2.40 5.45 -16.97
N SER A 23 -1.14 5.43 -16.52
CA SER A 23 -0.44 4.17 -16.22
C SER A 23 -1.07 3.42 -15.05
N ALA A 24 -1.50 4.10 -13.98
CA ALA A 24 -2.22 3.46 -12.88
C ALA A 24 -3.55 2.84 -13.34
N ILE A 25 -4.30 3.52 -14.21
CA ILE A 25 -5.53 2.99 -14.80
C ILE A 25 -5.23 1.78 -15.69
N LEU A 26 -4.27 1.90 -16.62
CA LEU A 26 -3.89 0.81 -17.52
C LEU A 26 -3.37 -0.41 -16.76
N LEU A 27 -2.57 -0.20 -15.72
CA LEU A 27 -2.05 -1.26 -14.88
C LEU A 27 -3.17 -1.94 -14.09
N SER A 28 -4.12 -1.16 -13.55
CA SER A 28 -5.30 -1.71 -12.85
C SER A 28 -6.17 -2.53 -13.81
N LEU A 29 -6.36 -2.07 -15.04
CA LEU A 29 -7.07 -2.81 -16.09
C LEU A 29 -6.34 -4.09 -16.50
N LEU A 30 -5.02 -4.03 -16.68
CA LEU A 30 -4.19 -5.18 -17.01
C LEU A 30 -4.26 -6.24 -15.90
N VAL A 31 -4.12 -5.84 -14.64
CA VAL A 31 -4.22 -6.76 -13.51
C VAL A 31 -5.64 -7.32 -13.37
N ALA A 32 -6.68 -6.52 -13.64
CA ALA A 32 -8.05 -7.01 -13.65
C ALA A 32 -8.26 -8.06 -14.75
N TYR A 33 -7.71 -7.83 -15.93
CA TYR A 33 -7.75 -8.75 -17.05
C TYR A 33 -7.05 -10.08 -16.72
N ILE A 34 -5.81 -10.03 -16.21
CA ILE A 34 -5.03 -11.21 -15.83
C ILE A 34 -5.71 -11.97 -14.67
N SER A 35 -6.32 -11.25 -13.73
CA SER A 35 -7.04 -11.86 -12.60
C SER A 35 -8.37 -12.51 -13.01
N GLY A 36 -8.72 -12.48 -14.30
CA GLY A 36 -9.96 -13.08 -14.80
C GLY A 36 -11.21 -12.35 -14.32
N CYS A 37 -11.11 -11.06 -13.98
CA CYS A 37 -12.27 -10.23 -13.65
C CYS A 37 -13.16 -10.09 -14.88
N ARG A 38 -14.12 -11.02 -15.03
CA ARG A 38 -15.07 -11.07 -16.16
C ARG A 38 -16.09 -9.93 -16.13
N ARG A 39 -16.26 -9.26 -14.99
CA ARG A 39 -17.07 -8.05 -14.84
C ARG A 39 -16.17 -6.81 -14.83
N LEU A 40 -15.74 -6.40 -16.02
CA LEU A 40 -15.57 -4.98 -16.27
C LEU A 40 -16.98 -4.39 -16.34
N GLU A 41 -17.57 -4.12 -15.17
CA GLU A 41 -18.88 -3.46 -15.10
C GLU A 41 -18.83 -2.20 -15.97
N ARG A 42 -19.90 -1.95 -16.74
CA ARG A 42 -20.02 -0.68 -17.46
C ARG A 42 -19.73 0.45 -16.47
N LEU A 43 -18.85 1.38 -16.84
CA LEU A 43 -18.46 2.54 -16.03
C LEU A 43 -19.69 3.40 -15.73
N TYR A 44 -20.46 3.01 -14.71
CA TYR A 44 -21.55 3.79 -14.14
C TYR A 44 -20.97 4.66 -13.01
N ALA A 45 -21.68 5.74 -12.67
CA ALA A 45 -21.23 6.69 -11.64
C ALA A 45 -20.87 6.01 -10.30
N VAL A 46 -21.59 4.94 -9.94
CA VAL A 46 -21.35 4.18 -8.70
C VAL A 46 -20.02 3.43 -8.74
N THR A 47 -19.73 2.72 -9.84
CA THR A 47 -18.47 2.00 -10.04
C THR A 47 -17.26 2.93 -10.15
N LEU A 48 -17.48 4.12 -10.72
CA LEU A 48 -16.47 5.16 -10.76
C LEU A 48 -16.14 5.63 -9.34
N LEU A 49 -17.15 5.90 -8.52
CA LEU A 49 -16.98 6.35 -7.14
C LEU A 49 -16.25 5.33 -6.24
N ASP A 50 -16.27 4.04 -6.57
CA ASP A 50 -15.48 3.01 -5.88
C ASP A 50 -14.02 2.94 -6.34
N ALA A 51 -13.79 3.11 -7.65
CA ALA A 51 -12.46 3.01 -8.24
C ALA A 51 -11.65 4.31 -8.09
N LEU A 52 -12.31 5.45 -7.94
CA LEU A 52 -11.67 6.76 -7.86
C LEU A 52 -10.76 6.93 -6.64
N PRO A 53 -11.20 6.65 -5.39
CA PRO A 53 -10.32 6.78 -4.22
C PRO A 53 -9.03 5.94 -4.28
N PRO A 54 -9.06 4.64 -4.64
CA PRO A 54 -7.82 3.88 -4.74
C PRO A 54 -6.94 4.35 -5.93
N LEU A 55 -7.53 4.83 -7.03
CA LEU A 55 -6.77 5.46 -8.11
C LEU A 55 -6.07 6.74 -7.62
N CYS A 56 -6.76 7.63 -6.88
CA CYS A 56 -6.14 8.81 -6.27
C CYS A 56 -4.90 8.41 -5.47
N ALA A 57 -5.05 7.43 -4.57
CA ALA A 57 -3.97 6.98 -3.71
C ALA A 57 -2.76 6.51 -4.52
N ILE A 58 -2.96 5.67 -5.54
CA ILE A 58 -1.87 5.17 -6.40
C ILE A 58 -1.17 6.32 -7.14
N THR A 59 -1.92 7.28 -7.68
CA THR A 59 -1.33 8.41 -8.42
C THR A 59 -0.54 9.38 -7.55
N LEU A 60 -0.76 9.33 -6.23
CA LEU A 60 -0.06 10.13 -5.24
C LEU A 60 1.06 9.36 -4.54
N LEU A 61 1.26 8.06 -4.86
CA LEU A 61 2.36 7.31 -4.29
C LEU A 61 3.70 7.90 -4.73
N PRO A 62 4.67 8.06 -3.81
CA PRO A 62 6.01 8.49 -4.14
C PRO A 62 6.75 7.30 -4.76
N LEU A 63 6.55 7.06 -6.05
CA LEU A 63 7.34 6.10 -6.81
C LEU A 63 8.61 6.78 -7.33
N ALA A 64 9.75 6.09 -7.34
CA ALA A 64 11.04 6.69 -7.71
C ALA A 64 11.09 7.28 -9.14
N THR A 65 10.21 6.85 -10.03
CA THR A 65 10.07 7.36 -11.41
C THR A 65 9.01 8.46 -11.53
N ALA A 66 8.26 8.75 -10.47
CA ALA A 66 7.25 9.78 -10.46
C ALA A 66 7.87 11.16 -10.12
N PRO A 67 7.44 12.24 -10.80
CA PRO A 67 7.91 13.57 -10.48
C PRO A 67 7.49 13.96 -9.06
N SER A 68 8.42 14.59 -8.33
CA SER A 68 8.22 15.05 -6.96
C SER A 68 6.94 15.88 -6.86
N PHE A 69 6.16 15.60 -5.83
CA PHE A 69 4.89 16.27 -5.55
C PHE A 69 4.98 16.94 -4.18
N PRO A 70 4.60 18.23 -4.06
CA PRO A 70 4.81 18.99 -2.83
C PRO A 70 3.91 18.53 -1.66
N TYR A 71 2.83 17.79 -1.95
CA TYR A 71 1.94 17.25 -0.92
C TYR A 71 2.18 15.75 -0.76
N GLY A 72 2.83 15.35 0.34
CA GLY A 72 2.94 13.94 0.73
C GLY A 72 1.57 13.37 1.09
N LEU A 73 1.32 12.11 0.73
CA LEU A 73 0.15 11.38 1.18
C LEU A 73 0.52 10.61 2.45
N ASP A 74 -0.20 10.82 3.53
CA ASP A 74 0.03 10.06 4.75
C ASP A 74 -0.49 8.61 4.60
N LEU A 75 0.23 7.67 5.20
CA LEU A 75 -0.09 6.23 5.24
C LEU A 75 -1.52 5.93 5.75
N PRO A 76 -2.03 6.55 6.86
CA PRO A 76 -3.44 6.39 7.25
C PRO A 76 -4.42 6.84 6.16
N THR A 77 -4.15 7.98 5.53
CA THR A 77 -5.00 8.55 4.47
C THR A 77 -4.98 7.67 3.23
N ALA A 78 -3.81 7.17 2.82
CA ALA A 78 -3.66 6.21 1.74
C ALA A 78 -4.43 4.93 2.01
N LEU A 79 -4.34 4.40 3.23
CA LEU A 79 -5.04 3.19 3.65
C LEU A 79 -6.57 3.39 3.63
N LEU A 80 -7.07 4.55 4.07
CA LEU A 80 -8.49 4.89 3.99
C LEU A 80 -8.99 4.93 2.53
N LEU A 81 -8.25 5.59 1.65
CA LEU A 81 -8.60 5.70 0.23
C LEU A 81 -8.54 4.34 -0.48
N LEU A 82 -7.55 3.51 -0.15
CA LEU A 82 -7.40 2.18 -0.71
C LEU A 82 -8.47 1.21 -0.19
N LEU A 83 -8.86 1.30 1.08
CA LEU A 83 -9.90 0.45 1.67
C LEU A 83 -11.33 0.96 1.43
N TRP A 84 -11.51 2.14 0.84
CA TRP A 84 -12.82 2.71 0.51
C TRP A 84 -13.82 1.72 -0.14
N PRO A 85 -13.49 0.98 -1.23
CA PRO A 85 -14.44 0.05 -1.83
C PRO A 85 -14.85 -1.08 -0.89
N VAL A 86 -13.99 -1.45 0.06
CA VAL A 86 -14.27 -2.46 1.07
C VAL A 86 -15.21 -1.90 2.15
N VAL A 87 -14.94 -0.67 2.63
CA VAL A 87 -15.79 0.03 3.61
C VAL A 87 -17.20 0.25 3.06
N ARG A 88 -17.34 0.66 1.79
CA ARG A 88 -18.65 0.82 1.14
C ARG A 88 -19.44 -0.48 1.09
N ARG A 89 -18.78 -1.61 0.84
CA ARG A 89 -19.44 -2.93 0.84
C ARG A 89 -19.88 -3.36 2.24
N PHE A 90 -19.12 -3.02 3.27
CA PHE A 90 -19.56 -3.28 4.65
C PHE A 90 -20.76 -2.43 5.06
N ALA A 91 -20.87 -1.20 4.54
CA ALA A 91 -22.05 -0.37 4.78
C ALA A 91 -23.33 -0.99 4.19
N THR A 92 -23.23 -1.74 3.09
CA THR A 92 -24.36 -2.45 2.48
C THR A 92 -24.58 -3.85 3.02
N THR A 93 -23.52 -4.52 3.48
CA THR A 93 -23.54 -5.90 3.98
C THR A 93 -22.71 -5.97 5.26
N PRO A 94 -23.32 -5.73 6.44
CA PRO A 94 -22.59 -5.69 7.69
C PRO A 94 -21.99 -7.06 8.02
N LEU A 95 -20.70 -7.06 8.35
CA LEU A 95 -20.03 -8.20 8.95
C LEU A 95 -19.97 -8.06 10.47
N ASP A 96 -19.78 -9.18 11.15
CA ASP A 96 -19.56 -9.20 12.58
C ASP A 96 -18.31 -8.38 12.96
N PRO A 97 -18.43 -7.38 13.86
CA PRO A 97 -17.33 -6.54 14.32
C PRO A 97 -16.05 -7.28 14.79
N PRO A 98 -16.12 -8.39 15.57
CA PRO A 98 -14.90 -9.09 15.98
C PRO A 98 -14.13 -9.69 14.80
N HIS A 99 -14.85 -10.24 13.81
CA HIS A 99 -14.24 -10.79 12.59
C HIS A 99 -13.57 -9.71 11.73
N LEU A 100 -14.08 -8.47 11.76
CA LEU A 100 -13.41 -7.34 11.11
C LEU A 100 -12.09 -7.04 11.80
N ILE A 101 -12.11 -6.83 13.12
CA ILE A 101 -10.91 -6.45 13.89
C ILE A 101 -9.79 -7.49 13.67
N GLU A 102 -10.09 -8.78 13.80
CA GLU A 102 -9.12 -9.86 13.61
C GLU A 102 -8.44 -9.83 12.23
N ARG A 103 -9.16 -9.44 11.17
CA ARG A 103 -8.60 -9.34 9.82
C ARG A 103 -7.68 -8.15 9.64
N TYR A 104 -8.00 -7.01 10.27
CA TYR A 104 -7.26 -5.76 10.10
C TYR A 104 -6.13 -5.56 11.12
N VAL A 105 -6.12 -6.28 12.25
CA VAL A 105 -5.04 -6.20 13.26
C VAL A 105 -3.64 -6.33 12.63
N PRO A 106 -3.33 -7.32 11.77
CA PRO A 106 -2.01 -7.44 11.15
C PRO A 106 -1.62 -6.23 10.28
N LEU A 107 -2.61 -5.60 9.63
CA LEU A 107 -2.37 -4.39 8.82
C LEU A 107 -2.06 -3.19 9.70
N PHE A 108 -2.82 -3.00 10.78
CA PHE A 108 -2.59 -1.91 11.72
C PHE A 108 -1.27 -2.05 12.48
N SER A 109 -0.90 -3.27 12.89
CA SER A 109 0.41 -3.52 13.50
C SER A 109 1.55 -3.25 12.51
N ALA A 110 1.40 -3.64 11.24
CA ALA A 110 2.38 -3.33 10.21
C ALA A 110 2.51 -1.82 9.97
N MET A 111 1.38 -1.11 9.90
CA MET A 111 1.33 0.33 9.76
C MET A 111 2.06 1.04 10.90
N LEU A 112 1.84 0.62 12.15
CA LEU A 112 2.52 1.15 13.32
C LEU A 112 4.03 0.89 13.26
N ALA A 113 4.44 -0.33 12.90
CA ALA A 113 5.85 -0.68 12.74
C ALA A 113 6.53 0.19 11.67
N LEU A 114 5.90 0.35 10.50
CA LEU A 114 6.40 1.19 9.42
C LEU A 114 6.53 2.65 9.86
N ALA A 115 5.49 3.22 10.47
CA ALA A 115 5.49 4.61 10.91
C ALA A 115 6.49 4.88 12.05
N SER A 116 6.66 3.91 12.97
CA SER A 116 7.66 4.00 14.03
C SER A 116 9.08 3.97 13.45
N ALA A 117 9.34 3.08 12.49
CA ALA A 117 10.66 2.92 11.88
C ALA A 117 11.13 4.17 11.12
N THR A 118 10.21 4.93 10.53
CA THR A 118 10.50 6.17 9.79
C THR A 118 10.25 7.43 10.60
N VAL A 119 9.69 7.31 11.81
CA VAL A 119 9.29 8.41 12.70
C VAL A 119 8.28 9.36 12.02
N THR A 120 7.54 8.87 11.02
CA THR A 120 6.56 9.66 10.28
C THR A 120 5.47 8.76 9.69
N PHE A 121 4.27 9.31 9.53
CA PHE A 121 3.21 8.66 8.78
C PHE A 121 3.25 8.97 7.28
N ASP A 122 4.10 9.90 6.83
CA ASP A 122 4.22 10.24 5.42
C ASP A 122 4.73 9.04 4.61
N LEU A 123 4.06 8.73 3.49
CA LEU A 123 4.52 7.71 2.54
C LEU A 123 5.90 8.07 1.96
N GLY A 124 6.23 9.36 1.84
CA GLY A 124 7.57 9.82 1.47
C GLY A 124 8.64 9.41 2.49
N GLY A 125 8.27 9.19 3.75
CA GLY A 125 9.14 8.65 4.79
C GLY A 125 9.54 7.20 4.53
N LEU A 126 8.66 6.39 3.93
CA LEU A 126 8.98 5.00 3.55
C LEU A 126 10.04 4.92 2.45
N LEU A 127 10.27 6.03 1.72
CA LEU A 127 11.37 6.18 0.79
C LEU A 127 12.71 6.55 1.44
N ARG A 128 12.78 6.64 2.77
CA ARG A 128 14.02 6.93 3.50
C ARG A 128 14.49 5.69 4.24
N TRP A 129 15.67 5.21 3.91
CA TRP A 129 16.29 4.11 4.64
C TRP A 129 16.83 4.62 5.99
N PRO A 130 16.38 4.08 7.14
CA PRO A 130 16.85 4.54 8.43
C PRO A 130 18.31 4.12 8.68
N THR A 131 19.07 4.94 9.38
CA THR A 131 20.49 4.67 9.69
C THR A 131 20.68 3.71 10.87
N GLY A 132 19.77 3.72 11.83
CA GLY A 132 19.82 2.85 13.00
C GLY A 132 19.35 1.43 12.70
N LEU A 133 20.18 0.44 13.01
CA LEU A 133 19.85 -1.00 12.91
C LEU A 133 18.47 -1.37 13.51
N PRO A 134 18.06 -0.91 14.72
CA PRO A 134 16.73 -1.24 15.23
C PRO A 134 15.60 -0.71 14.33
N HIS A 135 15.76 0.48 13.76
CA HIS A 135 14.77 1.07 12.84
C HIS A 135 14.73 0.33 11.50
N GLN A 136 15.88 -0.16 11.00
CA GLN A 136 15.94 -1.01 9.81
C GLN A 136 15.21 -2.35 10.03
N ILE A 137 15.41 -2.99 11.19
CA ILE A 137 14.68 -4.21 11.55
C ILE A 137 13.19 -3.93 11.64
N ALA A 138 12.78 -2.85 12.32
CA ALA A 138 11.37 -2.49 12.44
C ALA A 138 10.72 -2.21 11.07
N LEU A 139 11.43 -1.54 10.18
CA LEU A 139 10.99 -1.29 8.80
C LEU A 139 10.81 -2.62 8.04
N GLY A 140 11.78 -3.53 8.14
CA GLY A 140 11.72 -4.85 7.52
C GLY A 140 10.56 -5.70 8.03
N ILE A 141 10.42 -5.82 9.36
CA ILE A 141 9.31 -6.55 10.00
C ILE A 141 7.97 -5.93 9.60
N GLY A 142 7.84 -4.60 9.64
CA GLY A 142 6.63 -3.89 9.22
C GLY A 142 6.27 -4.18 7.76
N THR A 143 7.25 -4.15 6.86
CA THR A 143 7.06 -4.43 5.43
C THR A 143 6.62 -5.87 5.20
N VAL A 144 7.28 -6.85 5.83
CA VAL A 144 6.91 -8.26 5.73
C VAL A 144 5.51 -8.50 6.28
N THR A 145 5.20 -7.92 7.44
CA THR A 145 3.88 -8.04 8.08
C THR A 145 2.78 -7.42 7.22
N TRP A 146 3.08 -6.27 6.59
CA TRP A 146 2.17 -5.61 5.66
C TRP A 146 1.81 -6.53 4.49
N LEU A 147 2.82 -7.06 3.79
CA LEU A 147 2.62 -7.97 2.65
C LEU A 147 1.93 -9.28 3.07
N ALA A 148 2.22 -9.78 4.28
CA ALA A 148 1.58 -10.97 4.82
C ALA A 148 0.09 -10.77 5.19
N ALA A 149 -0.32 -9.53 5.48
CA ALA A 149 -1.71 -9.21 5.79
C ALA A 149 -2.60 -9.17 4.54
N LEU A 150 -2.06 -8.71 3.39
CA LEU A 150 -2.85 -8.41 2.19
C LEU A 150 -3.69 -9.56 1.62
N PRO A 151 -3.20 -10.81 1.52
CA PRO A 151 -3.92 -11.90 0.83
C PRO A 151 -5.28 -12.25 1.46
N HIS A 152 -5.44 -11.95 2.75
CA HIS A 152 -6.63 -12.30 3.53
C HIS A 152 -7.53 -11.09 3.82
N LEU A 153 -7.00 -9.88 3.63
CA LEU A 153 -7.73 -8.63 3.84
C LEU A 153 -8.66 -8.31 2.68
N LEU A 154 -8.22 -8.61 1.47
CA LEU A 154 -8.96 -8.31 0.27
C LEU A 154 -9.57 -9.60 -0.26
N PRO A 155 -10.90 -9.65 -0.44
CA PRO A 155 -11.51 -10.77 -1.13
C PRO A 155 -10.90 -10.93 -2.53
N PRO A 156 -10.98 -12.13 -3.14
CA PRO A 156 -10.52 -12.32 -4.51
C PRO A 156 -11.14 -11.23 -5.40
N PRO A 157 -10.33 -10.57 -6.24
CA PRO A 157 -10.79 -9.41 -6.99
C PRO A 157 -11.95 -9.81 -7.91
N THR A 158 -13.11 -9.21 -7.66
CA THR A 158 -14.34 -9.44 -8.46
C THR A 158 -14.57 -8.34 -9.50
N ASP A 159 -13.95 -7.19 -9.29
CA ASP A 159 -14.23 -5.90 -9.92
C ASP A 159 -12.98 -5.00 -9.90
N LEU A 160 -12.99 -3.99 -10.75
CA LEU A 160 -11.85 -3.10 -10.95
C LEU A 160 -11.45 -2.35 -9.66
N ALA A 161 -12.40 -1.87 -8.85
CA ALA A 161 -12.09 -1.09 -7.66
C ALA A 161 -11.30 -1.88 -6.61
N LEU A 162 -11.65 -3.16 -6.41
CA LEU A 162 -10.88 -4.05 -5.53
C LEU A 162 -9.51 -4.42 -6.12
N VAL A 163 -9.41 -4.58 -7.43
CA VAL A 163 -8.11 -4.79 -8.09
C VAL A 163 -7.20 -3.59 -7.84
N THR A 164 -7.71 -2.38 -8.07
CA THR A 164 -6.97 -1.13 -7.85
C THR A 164 -6.58 -0.99 -6.38
N SER A 165 -7.51 -1.23 -5.45
CA SER A 165 -7.24 -1.24 -4.01
C SER A 165 -6.08 -2.19 -3.64
N ARG A 166 -6.15 -3.44 -4.13
CA ARG A 166 -5.12 -4.45 -3.91
C ARG A 166 -3.78 -4.01 -4.45
N LEU A 167 -3.77 -3.49 -5.67
CA LEU A 167 -2.57 -3.00 -6.32
C LEU A 167 -1.92 -1.87 -5.53
N GLY A 168 -2.68 -0.87 -5.09
CA GLY A 168 -2.16 0.22 -4.29
C GLY A 168 -1.59 -0.23 -2.94
N LEU A 169 -2.23 -1.19 -2.28
CA LEU A 169 -1.72 -1.77 -1.03
C LEU A 169 -0.41 -2.54 -1.24
N ILE A 170 -0.26 -3.26 -2.36
CA ILE A 170 0.99 -3.92 -2.74
C ILE A 170 2.10 -2.89 -3.01
N LEU A 171 1.77 -1.81 -3.72
CA LEU A 171 2.73 -0.75 -4.04
C LEU A 171 3.21 0.01 -2.79
N ILE A 172 2.37 0.20 -1.76
CA ILE A 172 2.84 0.75 -0.48
C ILE A 172 3.90 -0.17 0.14
N GLY A 173 3.67 -1.48 0.11
CA GLY A 173 4.64 -2.47 0.61
C GLY A 173 5.91 -2.57 -0.23
N SER A 174 5.92 -2.12 -1.48
CA SER A 174 7.14 -2.08 -2.30
C SER A 174 8.01 -0.85 -2.03
N LEU A 175 7.50 0.22 -1.40
CA LEU A 175 8.27 1.43 -1.11
C LEU A 175 9.49 1.13 -0.21
N PRO A 176 9.37 0.45 0.95
CA PRO A 176 10.53 0.12 1.77
C PRO A 176 11.48 -0.89 1.10
N LEU A 177 10.99 -1.72 0.19
CA LEU A 177 11.83 -2.64 -0.58
C LEU A 177 12.67 -1.87 -1.60
N SER A 178 12.08 -0.86 -2.26
CA SER A 178 12.78 -0.03 -3.22
C SER A 178 13.93 0.75 -2.59
N THR A 179 13.75 1.22 -1.36
CA THR A 179 14.81 1.93 -0.62
C THR A 179 15.91 1.00 -0.15
N ALA A 180 15.55 -0.16 0.38
CA ALA A 180 16.50 -1.20 0.74
C ALA A 180 17.39 -1.55 -0.46
N LEU A 181 16.77 -1.83 -1.61
CA LEU A 181 17.48 -2.14 -2.85
C LEU A 181 18.38 -0.98 -3.28
N SER A 182 17.87 0.26 -3.25
CA SER A 182 18.66 1.44 -3.62
C SER A 182 19.92 1.61 -2.76
N VAL A 183 19.83 1.37 -1.44
CA VAL A 183 20.95 1.51 -0.51
C VAL A 183 21.95 0.35 -0.62
N TYR A 184 21.48 -0.89 -0.67
CA TYR A 184 22.36 -2.06 -0.56
C TYR A 184 23.00 -2.49 -1.87
N THR A 185 22.52 -1.98 -3.00
CA THR A 185 23.03 -2.47 -4.28
C THR A 185 24.21 -1.66 -4.80
N GLU A 186 24.58 -0.49 -4.22
CA GLU A 186 25.67 0.40 -4.72
C GLU A 186 25.66 0.56 -6.27
N ILE A 187 24.50 0.42 -6.90
CA ILE A 187 24.43 0.38 -8.35
C ILE A 187 24.20 1.81 -8.86
N ASP A 188 25.29 2.58 -8.92
CA ASP A 188 25.35 3.88 -9.59
C ASP A 188 24.97 3.82 -11.09
N SER A 189 24.68 2.63 -11.63
CA SER A 189 24.33 2.41 -13.05
C SER A 189 22.95 1.79 -13.30
N THR A 190 22.17 1.38 -12.30
CA THR A 190 20.82 0.85 -12.57
C THR A 190 19.82 1.96 -12.68
N LEU A 191 19.12 1.95 -13.82
CA LEU A 191 18.04 2.88 -14.09
C LEU A 191 16.98 2.77 -12.98
N PRO A 192 16.53 3.88 -12.37
CA PRO A 192 15.56 3.90 -11.26
C PRO A 192 14.28 3.08 -11.52
N TRP A 193 13.89 2.92 -12.78
CA TRP A 193 12.74 2.08 -13.16
C TRP A 193 12.95 0.59 -12.83
N LEU A 194 14.19 0.09 -12.90
CA LEU A 194 14.49 -1.32 -12.61
C LEU A 194 14.34 -1.61 -11.11
N ILE A 195 14.80 -0.70 -10.24
CA ILE A 195 14.61 -0.81 -8.79
C ILE A 195 13.11 -0.83 -8.46
N THR A 196 12.32 0.04 -9.08
CA THR A 196 10.85 0.03 -8.90
C THR A 196 10.20 -1.24 -9.42
N ALA A 197 10.69 -1.80 -10.53
CA ALA A 197 10.17 -3.04 -11.10
C ALA A 197 10.49 -4.25 -10.21
N ILE A 198 11.73 -4.38 -9.74
CA ILE A 198 12.17 -5.47 -8.86
C ILE A 198 11.42 -5.40 -7.53
N SER A 199 11.39 -4.24 -6.87
CA SER A 199 10.67 -4.06 -5.60
C SER A 199 9.18 -4.40 -5.71
N SER A 200 8.52 -3.97 -6.79
CA SER A 200 7.12 -4.30 -7.05
C SER A 200 6.92 -5.79 -7.32
N ALA A 201 7.80 -6.42 -8.11
CA ALA A 201 7.76 -7.85 -8.36
C ALA A 201 7.98 -8.67 -7.07
N THR A 202 8.92 -8.26 -6.23
CA THR A 202 9.17 -8.86 -4.91
C THR A 202 7.97 -8.71 -3.99
N ALA A 203 7.33 -7.53 -3.96
CA ALA A 203 6.11 -7.31 -3.18
C ALA A 203 4.96 -8.22 -3.66
N ILE A 204 4.74 -8.32 -4.98
CA ILE A 204 3.74 -9.23 -5.56
C ILE A 204 4.06 -10.67 -5.19
N ALA A 205 5.28 -11.15 -5.43
CA ALA A 205 5.69 -12.51 -5.12
C ALA A 205 5.55 -12.82 -3.62
N GLY A 206 5.94 -11.88 -2.75
CA GLY A 206 5.77 -11.99 -1.31
C GLY A 206 4.30 -12.15 -0.92
N THR A 207 3.40 -11.33 -1.46
CA THR A 207 1.97 -11.45 -1.16
C THR A 207 1.38 -12.77 -1.64
N ILE A 208 1.80 -13.27 -2.81
CA ILE A 208 1.37 -14.59 -3.30
C ILE A 208 1.87 -15.69 -2.35
N ALA A 209 3.15 -15.66 -1.96
CA ALA A 209 3.74 -16.63 -1.04
C ALA A 209 3.02 -16.64 0.32
N PHE A 210 2.75 -15.46 0.88
CA PHE A 210 1.98 -15.34 2.13
C PHE A 210 0.51 -15.73 2.00
N GLY A 211 -0.04 -15.79 0.79
CA GLY A 211 -1.37 -16.34 0.54
C GLY A 211 -1.50 -17.81 0.91
N TYR A 212 -0.39 -18.56 0.93
CA TYR A 212 -0.33 -19.96 1.34
C TYR A 212 0.11 -20.14 2.81
N ALA A 213 0.45 -19.05 3.51
CA ALA A 213 0.92 -19.14 4.88
C ALA A 213 -0.24 -19.39 5.86
N PRO A 214 -0.03 -20.22 6.91
CA PRO A 214 -1.04 -20.45 7.93
C PRO A 214 -1.33 -19.17 8.72
N VAL A 215 -2.55 -19.09 9.26
CA VAL A 215 -3.03 -17.94 10.03
C VAL A 215 -2.13 -17.60 11.24
N SER A 216 -1.53 -18.62 11.87
CA SER A 216 -0.59 -18.46 12.98
C SER A 216 0.63 -17.60 12.63
N VAL A 217 1.22 -17.80 11.44
CA VAL A 217 2.38 -17.03 10.98
C VAL A 217 2.04 -15.54 10.88
N ARG A 218 0.82 -15.20 10.45
CA ARG A 218 0.36 -13.81 10.35
C ARG A 218 0.24 -13.15 11.72
N TYR A 219 -0.29 -13.85 12.71
CA TYR A 219 -0.39 -13.31 14.08
C TYR A 219 0.97 -13.18 14.75
N VAL A 220 1.91 -14.10 14.48
CA VAL A 220 3.29 -13.97 14.95
C VAL A 220 3.96 -12.74 14.34
N LEU A 221 3.78 -12.51 13.03
CA LEU A 221 4.27 -11.31 12.35
C LEU A 221 3.60 -10.03 12.87
N ALA A 222 2.29 -10.07 13.12
CA ALA A 222 1.58 -8.93 13.72
C ALA A 222 2.11 -8.60 15.12
N GLY A 223 2.33 -9.63 15.95
CA GLY A 223 2.93 -9.49 17.27
C GLY A 223 4.36 -8.94 17.21
N SER A 224 5.19 -9.45 16.31
CA SER A 224 6.57 -8.96 16.15
C SER A 224 6.63 -7.52 15.64
N ALA A 225 5.74 -7.14 14.72
CA ALA A 225 5.59 -5.76 14.26
C ALA A 225 5.17 -4.83 15.41
N PHE A 226 4.22 -5.24 16.24
CA PHE A 226 3.79 -4.47 17.39
C PHE A 226 4.90 -4.29 18.43
N ILE A 227 5.65 -5.37 18.74
CA ILE A 227 6.81 -5.32 19.64
C ILE A 227 7.90 -4.42 19.07
N ALA A 228 8.21 -4.53 17.77
CA ALA A 228 9.19 -3.69 17.12
C ALA A 228 8.80 -2.21 17.19
N ALA A 229 7.52 -1.89 16.95
CA ALA A 229 7.01 -0.53 17.07
C ALA A 229 7.15 0.00 18.51
N GLY A 230 6.76 -0.80 19.51
CA GLY A 230 6.89 -0.44 20.92
C GLY A 230 8.34 -0.24 21.35
N TRP A 231 9.27 -1.06 20.86
CA TRP A 231 10.70 -0.91 21.15
C TRP A 231 11.27 0.39 20.58
N ILE A 232 10.95 0.72 19.33
CA ILE A 232 11.38 1.98 18.70
C ILE A 232 10.86 3.19 19.47
N LEU A 233 9.56 3.18 19.82
CA LEU A 233 8.92 4.29 20.53
C LEU A 233 9.44 4.43 21.98
N GLY A 234 9.77 3.31 22.64
CA GLY A 234 10.31 3.31 24.00
C GLY A 234 11.80 3.65 24.08
N ALA A 235 12.59 3.31 23.05
CA ALA A 235 14.03 3.63 23.00
C ALA A 235 14.33 5.09 22.60
N GLY A 236 13.30 5.83 22.13
CA GLY A 236 13.38 7.25 21.83
C GLY A 236 13.07 8.19 23.02
N GLN A 237 12.83 7.64 24.21
CA GLN A 237 12.75 8.36 25.50
C GLN A 237 14.04 8.18 26.29
#